data_AF-A0AA40S0T0-F1
#
_entry.id   AF-A0AA40S0T0-F1
#
_cell.length_a   1.000
_cell.length_b   1.000
_cell.length_c   1.000
_cell.angle_alpha   90.00
_cell.angle_beta   90.00
_cell.angle_gamma   90.00
#
_symmetry.space_group_name_H-M   'P 1'
#
loop_
_entity.id
_entity.type
_entity.pdbx_description
1 polymer ?
#
loop_
_entity_poly.entity_id
_entity_poly.type
_entity_poly.pdbx_seq_one_letter_code
_entity_poly.pdbx_strand_id
1 'polypeptide(L)' 'MTPPQIFAKLKALLRSAAGRPVPDLWDAIRNAFTRFTPDECRNCIASADYDTDLPVAT' A
#
# COMPACT_ATOMS: atom_id res chain seq x y z
N MET A 1 -15.25 5.54 -8.17
CA MET A 1 -14.50 5.52 -6.90
C MET A 1 -13.14 6.14 -7.20
N THR A 2 -12.83 7.30 -6.64
CA THR A 2 -11.73 8.21 -7.04
C THR A 2 -10.35 7.79 -6.47
N PRO A 3 -9.22 8.17 -7.11
CA PRO A 3 -7.86 7.92 -6.56
C PRO A 3 -7.61 8.81 -5.33
N PRO A 4 -6.79 8.47 -4.30
CA PRO A 4 -6.10 7.23 -3.92
C PRO A 4 -6.47 6.82 -2.46
N GLN A 5 -7.64 6.21 -2.29
CA GLN A 5 -8.19 5.81 -0.99
C GLN A 5 -7.28 4.82 -0.24
N ILE A 6 -6.54 4.01 -0.99
CA ILE A 6 -5.63 2.98 -0.47
C ILE A 6 -4.44 3.62 0.23
N PHE A 7 -3.84 4.67 -0.34
CA PHE A 7 -2.77 5.42 0.31
C PHE A 7 -3.27 6.17 1.55
N ALA A 8 -4.52 6.68 1.52
CA ALA A 8 -5.13 7.28 2.70
C ALA A 8 -5.34 6.25 3.83
N LYS A 9 -5.84 5.06 3.51
CA LYS A 9 -5.99 3.93 4.45
C LYS A 9 -4.63 3.48 5.01
N LEU A 10 -3.61 3.35 4.17
CA LEU A 10 -2.26 2.97 4.60
C LEU A 10 -1.69 4.01 5.57
N LYS A 11 -1.78 5.30 5.24
CA LYS A 11 -1.34 6.39 6.14
C LYS A 11 -2.07 6.36 7.48
N ALA A 12 -3.38 6.07 7.50
CA ALA A 12 -4.14 5.96 8.74
C ALA A 12 -3.64 4.78 9.62
N LEU A 13 -3.38 3.62 9.01
CA LEU A 13 -2.82 2.46 9.71
C LEU A 13 -1.43 2.77 10.27
N LEU A 14 -0.55 3.40 9.49
CA LEU A 14 0.79 3.79 9.94
C LEU A 14 0.74 4.85 11.06
N ARG A 15 -0.19 5.79 10.98
CA ARG A 15 -0.39 6.81 12.02
C ARG A 15 -0.84 6.17 13.34
N SER A 16 -1.66 5.11 13.30
CA SER A 16 -2.06 4.36 14.49
C SER A 16 -0.92 3.53 15.11
N ALA A 17 0.12 3.21 14.32
CA ALA A 17 1.31 2.51 14.78
C ALA A 17 2.43 3.45 15.29
N ALA A 18 2.24 4.77 15.19
CA ALA A 18 3.25 5.75 15.59
C ALA A 18 3.53 5.68 17.11
N GLY A 19 4.81 5.51 17.48
CA GLY A 19 5.27 5.36 18.87
C GLY A 19 5.89 4.00 19.20
N ARG A 20 5.83 3.05 18.27
CA ARG A 20 6.43 1.72 18.37
C ARG A 20 7.92 1.74 17.97
N PRO A 21 8.78 0.88 18.56
CA PRO A 21 10.15 0.68 18.10
C PRO A 21 10.17 0.16 16.64
N VAL A 22 11.26 0.43 15.91
CA VAL A 22 11.45 0.03 14.49
C VAL A 22 11.01 -1.41 14.17
N PRO A 23 11.34 -2.47 14.95
CA PRO A 23 10.85 -3.82 14.69
C PRO A 23 9.32 -3.93 14.70
N ASP A 24 8.66 -3.32 15.68
CA ASP A 24 7.21 -3.31 15.78
C ASP A 24 6.56 -2.52 14.64
N LEU A 25 7.23 -1.49 14.13
CA LEU A 25 6.80 -0.76 12.94
C LEU A 25 6.81 -1.67 11.70
N TRP A 26 7.83 -2.51 11.53
CA TRP A 26 7.88 -3.50 10.44
C TRP A 26 6.75 -4.51 10.51
N ASP A 27 6.40 -5.00 11.70
CA ASP A 27 5.25 -5.89 11.89
C ASP A 27 3.92 -5.18 11.62
N ALA A 28 3.77 -3.94 12.06
CA ALA A 28 2.60 -3.13 11.76
C ALA A 28 2.43 -2.89 10.25
N ILE A 29 3.53 -2.65 9.53
CA ILE A 29 3.54 -2.52 8.07
C ILE A 29 3.13 -3.84 7.41
N ARG A 30 3.73 -4.98 7.79
CA ARG A 30 3.37 -6.29 7.24
C ARG A 30 1.89 -6.60 7.44
N ASN A 31 1.35 -6.37 8.64
CA ASN A 31 -0.05 -6.60 8.96
C ASN A 31 -0.99 -5.57 8.30
N ALA A 32 -0.51 -4.37 8.00
CA ALA A 32 -1.27 -3.43 7.18
C ALA A 32 -1.40 -3.95 5.74
N PHE A 33 -0.32 -4.51 5.17
CA PHE A 33 -0.31 -5.04 3.81
C PHE A 33 -1.19 -6.28 3.61
N THR A 34 -1.35 -7.14 4.63
CA THR A 34 -2.29 -8.29 4.54
C THR A 34 -3.75 -7.87 4.39
N ARG A 35 -4.08 -6.62 4.72
CA ARG A 35 -5.43 -6.07 4.66
C ARG A 35 -5.79 -5.48 3.30
N PHE A 36 -4.83 -5.40 2.37
CA PHE A 36 -5.05 -4.96 1.00
C PHE A 36 -5.11 -6.17 0.08
N THR A 37 -6.10 -6.17 -0.83
CA THR A 37 -6.18 -7.19 -1.86
C THR A 37 -5.23 -6.86 -3.02
N PRO A 38 -4.70 -7.87 -3.74
CA PRO A 38 -3.83 -7.63 -4.90
C PRO A 38 -4.53 -6.84 -6.01
N ASP A 39 -5.86 -6.91 -6.11
CA ASP A 39 -6.66 -6.14 -7.06
C ASP A 39 -6.70 -4.65 -6.71
N GLU A 40 -6.93 -4.33 -5.44
CA GLU A 40 -6.85 -2.98 -4.90
C GLU A 40 -5.46 -2.35 -5.13
N CYS A 41 -4.39 -3.11 -4.89
CA CYS A 41 -3.02 -2.65 -5.17
C CYS A 41 -2.79 -2.38 -6.66
N ARG A 42 -3.25 -3.26 -7.56
CA ARG A 42 -3.14 -3.06 -9.01
C ARG A 42 -3.91 -1.82 -9.48
N ASN A 43 -5.12 -1.63 -8.98
CA ASN A 43 -5.90 -0.42 -9.29
C ASN A 43 -5.23 0.85 -8.75
N CYS A 44 -4.58 0.78 -7.59
CA CYS A 44 -3.79 1.91 -7.06
C CYS A 44 -2.60 2.26 -7.96
N ILE A 45 -1.90 1.27 -8.51
CA ILE A 45 -0.74 1.46 -9.39
C ILE A 45 -1.20 1.98 -10.76
N ALA A 46 -2.22 1.37 -11.36
CA ALA A 46 -2.79 1.79 -12.64
C ALA A 46 -3.38 3.21 -12.58
N SER A 47 -3.96 3.60 -11.44
CA SER A 47 -4.51 4.93 -11.22
C SER A 47 -3.44 5.99 -10.92
N ALA A 48 -2.22 5.59 -10.56
CA ALA A 48 -1.16 6.53 -10.21
C ALA A 48 -0.39 7.05 -11.44
N ASP A 49 -0.87 6.74 -12.66
CA ASP A 49 -0.25 7.10 -13.94
C ASP A 49 1.26 6.76 -13.96
N TYR A 50 1.62 5.69 -13.25
CA TYR A 50 2.92 5.06 -13.44
C TYR A 50 2.83 4.33 -14.77
N ASP A 51 3.47 4.93 -15.77
CA ASP A 51 3.77 4.30 -17.05
C ASP A 51 4.37 2.92 -16.74
N THR A 52 3.57 1.88 -16.99
CA THR A 52 3.96 0.49 -16.76
C THR A 52 4.70 0.00 -18.00
N ASP A 53 5.71 0.75 -18.45
CA ASP A 53 6.65 0.31 -19.48
C ASP A 53 7.69 -0.62 -18.84
N LEU A 54 7.22 -1.80 -18.41
CA LEU A 54 8.10 -2.93 -18.24
C LEU A 54 7.46 -4.11 -18.98
N PRO A 55 8.04 -4.57 -20.11
CA PRO A 55 7.63 -5.82 -20.70
C PRO A 55 7.93 -6.91 -19.65
N VAL A 56 6.87 -7.54 -19.14
CA VAL A 56 7.00 -8.77 -18.37
C VAL A 56 7.52 -9.84 -19.33
N ALA A 57 8.85 -9.95 -19.43
CA ALA A 57 9.49 -11.05 -20.11
C ALA A 57 9.26 -12.33 -19.29
N THR A 58 8.68 -13.31 -19.98
CA THR A 58 8.45 -14.70 -19.58
C THR A 58 9.74 -15.41 -19.18
#